data_AF-A0A920BW28-F1
#
_entry.id   AF-A0A920BW28-F1
#
_cell.length_a   1.000
_cell.length_b   1.000
_cell.length_c   1.000
_cell.angle_alpha   90.00
_cell.angle_beta   90.00
_cell.angle_gamma   90.00
#
_symmetry.space_group_name_H-M   'P 1'
#
loop_
_entity.id
_entity.type
_entity.pdbx_description
1 polymer ?
#
loop_
_entity_poly.entity_id
_entity_poly.type
_entity_poly.pdbx_seq_one_letter_code
_entity_poly.pdbx_strand_id
1 'polypeptide(L)'
;MMKINAGNDSKLNMEYDGQSVTIKYVDKTDGKEKNETVSVSVEEFISRFICHIPDEQFKTIRYYGMYSRRTKRVYKKILSIW
;
A
#
# COMPACT_ATOMS: atom_id res chain seq x y z
N MET A 1 -1.82 22.36 15.11
CA MET A 1 -1.36 21.23 14.28
C MET A 1 -1.79 19.93 14.93
N MET A 2 -2.71 19.21 14.30
CA MET A 2 -3.16 17.90 14.77
C MET A 2 -2.22 16.83 14.22
N LYS A 3 -1.69 15.95 15.08
CA LYS A 3 -0.81 14.85 14.69
C LYS A 3 -1.62 13.56 14.70
N ILE A 4 -1.63 12.86 13.56
CA ILE A 4 -2.31 11.57 13.43
C ILE A 4 -1.23 10.49 13.44
N ASN A 5 -1.25 9.59 14.43
CA ASN A 5 -0.33 8.46 14.50
C ASN A 5 -1.00 7.22 13.88
N ALA A 6 -0.45 6.75 12.75
CA ALA A 6 -0.92 5.55 12.07
C ALA A 6 0.00 4.36 12.40
N GLY A 7 -0.34 3.62 13.46
CA GLY A 7 0.21 2.28 13.72
C GLY A 7 1.62 2.22 14.30
N ASN A 8 1.92 1.06 14.90
CA ASN A 8 3.08 0.79 15.77
C ASN A 8 4.46 0.74 15.06
N ASP A 9 4.55 1.14 13.79
CA ASP A 9 5.78 1.11 13.02
C ASP A 9 6.33 2.53 12.83
N SER A 10 7.42 2.81 13.50
CA SER A 10 8.23 4.02 13.36
C SER A 10 8.43 4.41 11.88
N LYS A 11 7.97 5.62 11.52
CA LYS A 11 8.29 6.44 10.31
C LYS A 11 7.12 6.90 9.44
N LEU A 12 5.91 7.08 10.00
CA LEU A 12 4.86 7.87 9.36
C LEU A 12 4.43 9.01 10.28
N ASN A 13 4.91 10.22 9.98
CA ASN A 13 4.45 11.43 10.66
C ASN A 13 3.51 12.20 9.72
N MET A 14 2.26 12.35 10.14
CA MET A 14 1.24 13.11 9.40
C MET A 14 0.86 14.37 10.18
N GLU A 15 0.91 15.52 9.49
CA GLU A 15 0.49 16.82 10.02
C GLU A 15 -0.71 17.35 9.23
N TYR A 16 -1.68 17.90 9.95
CA TYR A 16 -2.90 18.47 9.39
C TYR A 16 -3.08 19.92 9.84
N ASP A 17 -3.28 20.81 8.87
CA ASP A 17 -3.46 22.25 9.08
C ASP A 17 -4.89 22.74 8.78
N GLY A 18 -5.79 21.86 8.31
CA GLY A 18 -7.17 22.20 7.93
C GLY A 18 -7.42 22.32 6.42
N GLN A 19 -6.37 22.52 5.61
CA GLN A 19 -6.46 22.65 4.14
C GLN A 19 -5.58 21.64 3.40
N SER A 20 -4.51 21.18 4.03
CA SER A 20 -3.53 20.27 3.47
C SER A 20 -3.10 19.23 4.50
N VAL A 21 -2.71 18.07 3.97
CA VAL A 21 -2.13 16.96 4.74
C VAL A 21 -0.68 16.83 4.31
N THR A 22 0.24 16.90 5.27
CA THR A 22 1.67 16.69 5.05
C THR A 22 2.07 15.33 5.58
N ILE A 23 2.57 14.47 4.70
CA ILE A 23 2.97 13.09 5.01
C ILE A 23 4.48 12.97 4.87
N LYS A 24 5.13 12.47 5.92
CA LYS A 24 6.54 12.07 5.89
C LYS A 24 6.63 10.55 5.90
N TYR A 25 7.22 9.96 4.87
CA TYR A 25 7.45 8.52 4.78
C TYR A 25 8.87 8.20 4.30
N VAL A 26 9.32 6.99 4.60
CA VAL A 26 10.58 6.45 4.08
C VAL A 26 10.31 5.60 2.86
N ASP A 27 10.82 5.99 1.71
CA ASP A 27 10.80 5.15 0.52
C ASP A 27 11.78 3.98 0.69
N LYS A 28 11.26 2.76 0.50
CA LYS A 28 12.03 1.50 0.65
C LYS A 28 12.48 0.90 -0.68
N THR A 29 12.11 1.50 -1.82
CA THR A 29 12.38 0.93 -3.15
C THR A 29 13.86 0.90 -3.53
N ASP A 30 14.66 1.87 -3.07
CA ASP A 30 16.06 2.07 -3.49
C ASP A 30 17.11 1.55 -2.49
N GLY A 31 16.70 0.87 -1.40
CA GLY A 31 17.60 0.46 -0.32
C GLY A 31 18.26 1.63 0.45
N LYS A 32 17.93 2.87 0.10
CA LYS A 32 18.35 4.10 0.76
C LYS A 32 17.13 4.74 1.40
N GLU A 33 17.24 5.13 2.66
CA GLU A 33 16.17 5.86 3.34
C GLU A 33 16.00 7.25 2.72
N LYS A 34 14.98 7.43 1.88
CA LYS A 34 14.56 8.76 1.40
C LYS A 34 13.40 9.22 2.27
N ASN A 35 13.57 10.34 2.97
CA ASN A 35 12.50 11.00 3.71
C ASN A 35 11.79 11.97 2.78
N GLU A 36 10.67 11.56 2.20
CA GLU A 36 9.89 12.43 1.31
C GLU A 36 8.78 13.12 2.10
N THR A 37 8.60 14.42 1.83
CA THR A 37 7.51 15.22 2.39
C THR A 37 6.54 15.53 1.27
N VAL A 38 5.34 14.96 1.35
CA VAL A 38 4.27 15.20 0.37
C VAL A 38 3.18 16.01 1.05
N SER A 39 2.94 17.22 0.53
CA SER A 39 1.82 18.06 0.91
C SER A 39 0.76 17.98 -0.19
N VAL A 40 -0.41 17.46 0.16
CA VAL A 40 -1.58 17.32 -0.73
C VAL A 40 -2.78 18.01 -0.09
N SER A 41 -3.69 18.53 -0.91
CA SER A 41 -4.96 19.07 -0.40
C SER A 41 -5.78 17.96 0.27
N VAL A 42 -6.69 18.33 1.17
CA VAL A 42 -7.57 17.34 1.85
C VAL A 42 -8.38 16.53 0.85
N GLU A 43 -8.95 17.18 -0.16
CA GLU A 43 -9.76 16.53 -1.20
C GLU A 43 -8.92 15.53 -2.01
N GLU A 44 -7.71 15.91 -2.40
CA GLU A 44 -6.80 15.03 -3.12
C GLU A 44 -6.34 13.85 -2.25
N PHE A 45 -6.09 14.09 -0.97
CA PHE A 45 -5.77 13.03 -0.03
C PHE A 45 -6.92 12.02 0.12
N ILE A 46 -8.15 12.50 0.34
CA ILE A 46 -9.33 11.64 0.49
C ILE A 46 -9.58 10.82 -0.78
N SER A 47 -9.52 11.45 -1.96
CA SER A 47 -9.74 10.74 -3.23
C SER A 47 -8.72 9.62 -3.46
N ARG A 48 -7.44 9.87 -3.20
CA ARG A 48 -6.38 8.84 -3.26
C ARG A 48 -6.59 7.74 -2.23
N PHE A 49 -7.09 8.08 -1.04
CA PHE A 49 -7.31 7.14 0.04
C PHE A 49 -8.50 6.20 -0.22
N ILE A 50 -9.62 6.73 -0.73
CA ILE A 50 -10.84 5.95 -0.99
C ILE A 50 -10.56 4.79 -1.97
N CYS A 51 -9.71 4.99 -3.00
CA CYS A 51 -9.37 3.93 -3.96
C CYS A 51 -8.70 2.69 -3.32
N HIS A 52 -8.15 2.81 -2.11
CA HIS A 52 -7.54 1.70 -1.40
C HIS A 52 -8.51 0.94 -0.49
N ILE A 53 -9.73 1.46 -0.28
CA ILE A 53 -10.76 0.81 0.51
C ILE A 53 -11.54 -0.12 -0.42
N PRO A 54 -11.45 -1.45 -0.26
CA PRO A 54 -12.22 -2.37 -1.07
C PRO A 54 -13.71 -2.31 -0.70
N ASP A 55 -14.57 -2.59 -1.67
CA ASP A 55 -16.02 -2.64 -1.47
C ASP A 55 -16.44 -3.71 -0.44
N GLU A 56 -17.63 -3.54 0.11
CA GLU A 56 -18.24 -4.57 0.95
C GLU A 56 -18.32 -5.91 0.21
N GLN A 57 -17.96 -6.99 0.91
CA GLN A 57 -17.92 -8.35 0.37
C GLN A 57 -16.92 -8.57 -0.79
N PHE A 58 -15.96 -7.67 -1.00
CA PHE A 58 -14.92 -7.85 -2.00
C PHE A 58 -14.08 -9.11 -1.74
N LYS A 59 -14.22 -10.11 -2.60
CA LYS A 59 -13.43 -11.35 -2.54
C LYS A 59 -12.03 -11.10 -3.11
N THR A 60 -11.08 -10.85 -2.23
CA THR A 60 -9.67 -10.70 -2.61
C THR A 60 -9.09 -12.01 -3.15
N ILE A 61 -8.70 -12.05 -4.43
CA ILE A 61 -8.03 -13.20 -5.03
C ILE A 61 -6.53 -13.14 -4.68
N ARG A 62 -6.10 -13.90 -3.67
CA ARG A 62 -4.69 -13.92 -3.23
C ARG A 62 -3.73 -14.62 -4.19
N TYR A 63 -4.19 -15.61 -4.95
CA TYR A 63 -3.35 -16.42 -5.84
C TYR A 63 -4.09 -16.74 -7.15
N TYR A 64 -3.46 -16.43 -8.28
CA TYR A 64 -4.00 -16.61 -9.63
C TYR A 64 -2.99 -17.31 -10.54
N GLY A 65 -3.42 -17.69 -11.76
CA GLY A 65 -2.55 -18.26 -12.78
C GLY A 65 -1.79 -19.50 -12.29
N MET A 66 -0.47 -19.53 -12.46
CA MET A 66 0.38 -20.64 -12.01
C MET A 66 0.48 -20.78 -10.48
N TYR A 67 0.22 -19.70 -9.75
CA TYR A 67 0.24 -19.69 -8.28
C TYR A 67 -1.09 -20.14 -7.68
N SER A 68 -2.15 -20.27 -8.48
CA SER A 68 -3.45 -20.72 -7.98
C SER A 68 -3.34 -22.12 -7.36
N ARG A 69 -4.05 -22.35 -6.25
CA ARG A 69 -3.95 -23.63 -5.49
C ARG A 69 -4.21 -24.85 -6.36
N ARG A 70 -5.17 -24.75 -7.29
CA ARG A 70 -5.57 -25.88 -8.17
C ARG A 70 -4.54 -26.16 -9.25
N THR A 71 -3.97 -25.12 -9.85
CA THR A 71 -3.08 -25.25 -11.00
C THR A 71 -1.60 -25.37 -10.62
N LYS A 72 -1.21 -24.92 -9.42
CA LYS A 72 0.19 -24.92 -8.96
C LYS A 72 0.87 -26.28 -9.08
N ARG A 73 0.16 -27.39 -8.83
CA ARG A 73 0.71 -28.75 -8.98
C ARG A 73 1.02 -29.10 -10.44
N VAL A 74 0.18 -28.67 -11.37
CA VAL A 74 0.37 -28.92 -12.81
C VAL A 74 1.57 -28.14 -13.32
N TYR A 75 1.62 -26.83 -13.03
CA TYR A 75 2.74 -25.98 -13.44
C TYR A 75 4.06 -26.38 -12.80
N LYS A 76 4.06 -26.84 -11.54
CA LYS A 76 5.27 -27.38 -10.91
C LYS A 76 5.85 -28.58 -11.66
N LYS A 77 4.98 -29.46 -12.20
CA LYS A 77 5.43 -30.61 -13.01
C LYS A 77 5.97 -30.17 -14.38
N ILE A 78 5.33 -29.20 -15.02
CA ILE A 78 5.80 -28.66 -16.31
C ILE A 78 7.17 -28.01 -16.14
N LEU A 79 7.35 -27.21 -15.08
CA LEU A 79 8.62 -26.57 -14.75
C LEU A 79 9.73 -27.55 -14.35
N SER A 80 9.40 -28.76 -13.91
CA SER A 80 10.41 -29.78 -13.58
C SER A 80 10.86 -30.62 -14.78
N ILE A 81 10.24 -30.43 -15.94
CA ILE A 81 10.59 -31.12 -17.19
C ILE A 81 11.62 -30.31 -18.01
N TRP A 82 11.74 -29.02 -17.70
CA TRP A 82 12.78 -28.12 -18.17
C TRP A 82 13.95 -28.10 -17.19
#